data_AF-A0A811MFW7-F1
#
_entry.id   AF-A0A811MFW7-F1
#
_cell.length_a   1.000
_cell.length_b   1.000
_cell.length_c   1.000
_cell.angle_alpha   90.00
_cell.angle_beta   90.00
_cell.angle_gamma   90.00
#
_symmetry.space_group_name_H-M   'P 1'
#
loop_
_entity.id
_entity.type
_entity.pdbx_description
1 polymer ?
#
loop_
_entity_poly.entity_id
_entity_poly.type
_entity_poly.pdbx_seq_one_letter_code
_entity_poly.pdbx_strand_id
1 'polypeptide(L)'
;MAPKLLAFFQRWWAEKIPNIQAIVRKLVDLGQLEFINGGWCMHDEAAVHYIDMIDQTTLGHWMIKKQFNNSPRAGWQIDPFGHSAVQAYLLGVELGFDSLHFARIDYQEKEKRKADKGLEVIWRGSRTFGSSSQIFTNVFPVNYSPPDGFGFEVLDENILPVQDDMLMFDYNVEERVNDFVAAAIAQFSVCRILVPEYGQSYLSREQGIADFKLKLASMT
;
A
#
# COMPACT_ATOMS: atom_id res chain seq x y z
N MET A 1 -9.05 -12.25 -5.40
CA MET A 1 -8.00 -12.42 -6.42
C MET A 1 -6.81 -11.60 -5.94
N ALA A 2 -5.75 -12.24 -5.45
CA ALA A 2 -4.63 -11.53 -4.83
C ALA A 2 -3.95 -10.57 -5.83
N PRO A 3 -3.61 -9.34 -5.43
CA PRO A 3 -2.87 -8.40 -6.27
C PRO A 3 -1.49 -8.96 -6.68
N LYS A 4 -1.34 -9.31 -7.95
CA LYS A 4 -0.04 -9.72 -8.54
C LYS A 4 0.79 -8.49 -8.92
N LEU A 5 1.15 -7.68 -7.93
CA LEU A 5 1.55 -6.28 -8.10
C LEU A 5 2.71 -6.10 -9.08
N LEU A 6 3.83 -6.80 -8.92
CA LEU A 6 4.96 -6.63 -9.84
C LEU A 6 4.80 -7.44 -11.12
N ALA A 7 4.12 -8.58 -11.11
CA ALA A 7 3.83 -9.32 -12.35
C ALA A 7 3.02 -8.46 -13.35
N PHE A 8 2.07 -7.66 -12.86
CA PHE A 8 1.34 -6.69 -13.68
C PHE A 8 2.25 -5.56 -14.17
N PHE A 9 3.05 -4.98 -13.27
CA PHE A 9 3.99 -3.92 -13.63
C PHE A 9 4.96 -4.39 -14.72
N GLN A 10 5.53 -5.59 -14.62
CA GLN A 10 6.48 -6.10 -15.60
C GLN A 10 5.86 -6.34 -16.98
N ARG A 11 4.62 -6.83 -17.04
CA ARG A 11 3.88 -6.94 -18.30
C ARG A 11 3.67 -5.56 -18.93
N TRP A 12 3.19 -4.61 -18.15
CA TRP A 12 3.00 -3.24 -18.61
C TRP A 12 4.31 -2.59 -19.05
N TRP A 13 5.39 -2.77 -18.29
CA TRP A 13 6.71 -2.20 -18.54
C TRP A 13 7.32 -2.67 -19.87
N ALA A 14 7.16 -3.95 -20.19
CA ALA A 14 7.64 -4.56 -21.44
C ALA A 14 6.97 -3.95 -22.68
N GLU A 15 5.75 -3.44 -22.56
CA GLU A 15 5.00 -2.81 -23.65
C GLU A 15 5.28 -1.30 -23.79
N LYS A 16 5.96 -0.67 -22.83
CA LYS A 16 6.20 0.78 -22.86
C LYS A 16 7.40 1.14 -23.74
N ILE A 17 7.23 2.20 -24.53
CA ILE A 17 8.30 2.80 -25.33
C ILE A 17 9.40 3.44 -24.46
N PRO A 18 10.63 3.61 -24.96
CA PRO A 18 11.77 4.12 -24.18
C PRO A 18 11.50 5.47 -23.48
N ASN A 19 10.77 6.38 -24.11
CA ASN A 19 10.44 7.69 -23.51
C ASN A 19 9.60 7.54 -22.23
N ILE A 20 8.58 6.67 -22.25
CA ILE A 20 7.75 6.41 -21.07
C ILE A 20 8.58 5.72 -19.99
N GLN A 21 9.44 4.76 -20.37
CA GLN A 21 10.33 4.11 -19.42
C GLN A 21 11.29 5.10 -18.75
N ALA A 22 11.82 6.08 -19.50
CA ALA A 22 12.67 7.13 -18.95
C ALA A 22 11.93 8.02 -17.94
N ILE A 23 10.67 8.37 -18.22
CA ILE A 23 9.85 9.15 -17.29
C ILE A 23 9.59 8.36 -16.01
N VAL A 24 9.21 7.09 -16.10
CA VAL A 24 8.96 6.26 -14.92
C VAL A 24 10.22 6.11 -14.08
N ARG A 25 11.39 5.91 -14.70
CA ARG A 25 12.67 5.92 -13.97
C ARG A 25 12.87 7.23 -13.22
N LYS A 26 12.64 8.37 -13.87
CA LYS A 26 12.70 9.68 -13.22
C LYS A 26 11.72 9.80 -12.05
N LEU A 27 10.49 9.30 -12.17
CA LEU A 27 9.50 9.30 -11.08
C LEU A 27 9.96 8.46 -9.89
N VAL A 28 10.59 7.31 -10.15
CA VAL A 28 11.19 6.46 -9.10
C VAL A 28 12.39 7.14 -8.46
N ASP A 29 13.27 7.75 -9.25
CA ASP A 29 14.46 8.46 -8.74
C ASP A 29 14.08 9.68 -7.89
N LEU A 30 12.98 10.36 -8.24
CA LEU A 30 12.42 11.47 -7.47
C LEU A 30 11.58 11.03 -6.26
N GLY A 31 11.35 9.73 -6.08
CA GLY A 31 10.50 9.19 -5.01
C GLY A 31 9.00 9.46 -5.19
N GLN A 32 8.56 9.89 -6.38
CA GLN A 32 7.14 10.09 -6.68
C GLN A 32 6.42 8.77 -6.99
N LEU A 33 7.18 7.74 -7.40
CA LEU A 33 6.71 6.38 -7.54
C LEU A 33 7.58 5.45 -6.69
N GLU A 34 6.98 4.82 -5.69
CA GLU A 34 7.66 3.88 -4.80
C GLU A 34 7.18 2.45 -5.03
N PHE A 35 8.12 1.50 -5.00
CA PHE A 35 7.78 0.07 -4.99
C PHE A 35 7.69 -0.41 -3.53
N ILE A 36 6.47 -0.74 -3.10
CA ILE A 36 6.20 -1.39 -1.81
C ILE A 36 6.02 -2.90 -1.99
N ASN A 37 6.39 -3.69 -0.99
CA ASN A 37 6.52 -5.15 -1.04
C ASN A 37 7.52 -5.65 -2.11
N GLY A 38 7.22 -5.43 -3.39
CA GLY A 38 8.10 -5.72 -4.51
C GLY A 38 8.19 -7.19 -4.93
N GLY A 39 7.45 -8.09 -4.27
CA GLY A 39 7.29 -9.45 -4.74
C GLY A 39 6.53 -9.54 -6.07
N TRP A 40 6.70 -10.67 -6.76
CA TRP A 40 5.93 -10.96 -7.98
C TRP A 40 4.41 -10.89 -7.74
N CYS A 41 3.97 -11.28 -6.55
CA CYS A 41 2.64 -11.04 -6.02
C CYS A 41 2.68 -10.68 -4.53
N MET A 42 1.51 -10.28 -4.01
CA MET A 42 1.22 -10.38 -2.58
C MET A 42 0.79 -11.82 -2.28
N HIS A 43 1.71 -12.62 -1.73
CA HIS A 43 1.49 -14.05 -1.45
C HIS A 43 0.56 -14.27 -0.25
N ASP A 44 -0.10 -15.43 -0.22
CA ASP A 44 -0.77 -15.93 0.99
C ASP A 44 0.27 -16.26 2.07
N GLU A 45 -0.13 -16.32 3.34
CA GLU A 45 0.77 -16.60 4.47
C GLU A 45 0.43 -17.90 5.22
N ALA A 46 -0.67 -18.57 4.87
CA ALA A 46 -1.12 -19.79 5.54
C ALA A 46 -0.78 -21.08 4.77
N ALA A 47 -0.96 -21.08 3.45
CA ALA A 47 -0.87 -22.27 2.59
C ALA A 47 0.29 -22.19 1.58
N VAL A 48 1.38 -21.48 1.93
CA VAL A 48 2.59 -21.37 1.12
C VAL A 48 3.80 -21.92 1.85
N HIS A 49 4.79 -22.42 1.11
CA HIS A 49 6.08 -22.78 1.67
C HIS A 49 7.03 -21.58 1.62
N TYR A 50 7.90 -21.42 2.61
CA TYR A 50 8.81 -20.28 2.69
C TYR A 50 9.77 -20.18 1.48
N ILE A 51 10.09 -21.31 0.85
CA ILE A 51 10.88 -21.34 -0.39
C ILE A 51 10.13 -20.60 -1.51
N ASP A 52 8.84 -20.87 -1.70
CA ASP A 52 8.06 -20.21 -2.75
C ASP A 52 7.87 -18.71 -2.45
N MET A 53 7.74 -18.35 -1.16
CA MET A 53 7.72 -16.96 -0.73
C MET A 53 9.03 -16.24 -1.10
N ILE A 54 10.18 -16.88 -0.88
CA ILE A 54 11.50 -16.34 -1.22
C ILE A 54 11.66 -16.23 -2.73
N ASP A 55 11.32 -17.26 -3.49
CA ASP A 55 11.51 -17.28 -4.95
C ASP A 55 10.70 -16.19 -5.64
N GLN A 56 9.41 -16.07 -5.32
CA GLN A 56 8.55 -15.06 -5.92
C GLN A 56 8.99 -13.63 -5.51
N THR A 57 9.47 -13.45 -4.28
CA THR A 57 9.97 -12.15 -3.81
C THR A 57 11.27 -11.78 -4.49
N THR A 58 12.20 -12.74 -4.59
CA THR A 58 13.52 -12.57 -5.21
C THR A 58 13.39 -12.21 -6.68
N LEU A 59 12.50 -12.91 -7.41
CA LEU A 59 12.23 -12.58 -8.81
C LEU A 59 11.80 -11.12 -8.97
N GLY A 60 10.94 -10.64 -8.07
CA GLY A 60 10.45 -9.29 -8.15
C GLY A 60 11.47 -8.23 -7.77
N HIS A 61 12.15 -8.41 -6.63
CA HIS A 61 13.22 -7.53 -6.19
C HIS A 61 14.36 -7.45 -7.21
N TRP A 62 14.71 -8.57 -7.85
CA TRP A 62 15.71 -8.59 -8.92
C TRP A 62 15.32 -7.70 -10.10
N MET A 63 14.07 -7.75 -10.56
CA MET A 63 13.58 -6.90 -11.64
C MET A 63 13.63 -5.42 -11.26
N ILE A 64 13.16 -5.07 -10.06
CA ILE A 64 13.19 -3.70 -9.55
C ILE A 64 14.63 -3.19 -9.50
N LYS A 65 15.55 -3.99 -8.92
CA LYS A 65 16.95 -3.63 -8.80
C LYS A 65 17.61 -3.44 -10.16
N LYS A 66 17.33 -4.33 -11.11
CA LYS A 66 17.88 -4.26 -12.47
C LYS A 66 17.38 -3.05 -13.26
N GLN A 67 16.12 -2.67 -13.09
CA GLN A 67 15.49 -1.62 -13.90
C GLN A 67 15.62 -0.22 -13.28
N PHE A 68 15.61 -0.12 -11.95
CA PHE A 68 15.51 1.15 -11.22
C PHE A 68 16.61 1.33 -10.17
N ASN A 69 17.49 0.33 -9.98
CA ASN A 69 18.49 0.31 -8.89
C ASN A 69 17.89 0.51 -7.48
N ASN A 70 16.58 0.29 -7.33
CA ASN A 70 15.83 0.51 -6.10
C ASN A 70 15.67 -0.79 -5.31
N SER A 71 15.38 -0.68 -4.01
CA SER A 71 15.13 -1.80 -3.10
C SER A 71 13.97 -1.42 -2.15
N PRO A 72 12.81 -2.09 -2.24
CA PRO A 72 11.67 -1.83 -1.36
C PRO A 72 12.03 -1.88 0.12
N ARG A 73 11.44 -0.98 0.92
CA ARG A 73 11.68 -0.85 2.36
C ARG A 73 10.47 -1.17 3.23
N ALA A 74 9.27 -1.26 2.65
CA ALA A 74 8.04 -1.55 3.36
C ALA A 74 7.35 -2.80 2.79
N GLY A 75 7.00 -3.73 3.66
CA GLY A 75 6.14 -4.87 3.34
C GLY A 75 4.67 -4.46 3.29
N TRP A 76 3.94 -4.95 2.30
CA TRP A 76 2.53 -4.62 2.10
C TRP A 76 1.70 -5.90 1.93
N GLN A 77 1.01 -6.30 2.99
CA GLN A 77 0.24 -7.55 3.10
C GLN A 77 -1.21 -7.24 3.48
N ILE A 78 -1.89 -6.39 2.71
CA ILE A 78 -3.22 -5.87 3.08
C ILE A 78 -4.35 -6.90 2.94
N ASP A 79 -4.20 -7.94 2.11
CA ASP A 79 -5.27 -8.87 1.75
C ASP A 79 -5.05 -10.39 2.01
N PRO A 80 -3.89 -10.88 2.52
CA PRO A 80 -3.82 -12.24 3.08
C PRO A 80 -4.73 -12.46 4.29
N PHE A 81 -5.23 -13.68 4.45
CA PHE A 81 -6.18 -14.02 5.51
C PHE A 81 -5.48 -14.51 6.78
N GLY A 82 -4.91 -13.57 7.52
CA GLY A 82 -4.06 -13.84 8.67
C GLY A 82 -2.58 -13.79 8.31
N HIS A 83 -1.73 -13.63 9.32
CA HIS A 83 -0.31 -13.34 9.14
C HIS A 83 0.58 -14.31 9.88
N SER A 84 1.68 -14.70 9.25
CA SER A 84 2.61 -15.70 9.74
C SER A 84 3.81 -15.07 10.44
N ALA A 85 4.34 -15.75 11.45
CA ALA A 85 5.59 -15.35 12.08
C ALA A 85 6.76 -15.26 11.07
N VAL A 86 6.77 -16.16 10.08
CA VAL A 86 7.77 -16.21 9.00
C VAL A 86 7.74 -14.96 8.13
N GLN A 87 6.55 -14.41 7.84
CA GLN A 87 6.43 -13.16 7.10
C GLN A 87 7.13 -12.01 7.81
N ALA A 88 7.02 -11.94 9.14
CA ALA A 88 7.59 -10.84 9.91
C ALA A 88 9.13 -10.87 9.92
N TYR A 89 9.70 -12.03 10.29
CA TYR A 89 11.16 -12.11 10.48
C TYR A 89 11.87 -12.35 9.14
N LEU A 90 11.43 -13.34 8.34
CA LEU A 90 12.16 -13.77 7.14
C LEU A 90 11.82 -12.93 5.91
N LEU A 91 10.53 -12.75 5.61
CA LEU A 91 10.05 -11.97 4.46
C LEU A 91 9.74 -10.51 4.84
N GLY A 92 10.32 -10.05 5.95
CA GLY A 92 10.24 -8.69 6.45
C GLY A 92 11.65 -8.19 6.75
N VAL A 93 12.12 -8.44 7.97
CA VAL A 93 13.43 -7.91 8.43
C VAL A 93 14.59 -8.45 7.61
N GLU A 94 14.67 -9.76 7.35
CA GLU A 94 15.81 -10.34 6.63
C GLU A 94 15.85 -9.91 5.14
N LEU A 95 14.73 -9.46 4.56
CA LEU A 95 14.72 -8.80 3.25
C LEU A 95 15.25 -7.36 3.29
N GLY A 96 15.38 -6.78 4.48
CA GLY A 96 15.76 -5.39 4.70
C GLY A 96 14.59 -4.43 4.79
N PHE A 97 13.37 -4.90 5.11
CA PHE A 97 12.24 -4.00 5.37
C PHE A 97 12.33 -3.36 6.75
N ASP A 98 11.93 -2.09 6.80
CA ASP A 98 11.80 -1.30 8.02
C ASP A 98 10.41 -1.48 8.65
N SER A 99 9.40 -1.74 7.81
CA SER A 99 8.00 -1.86 8.24
C SER A 99 7.22 -2.94 7.49
N LEU A 100 6.14 -3.42 8.12
CA LEU A 100 5.15 -4.33 7.56
C LEU A 100 3.74 -3.79 7.83
N HIS A 101 2.90 -3.72 6.81
CA HIS A 101 1.56 -3.16 6.91
C HIS A 101 0.52 -4.17 6.43
N PHE A 102 -0.55 -4.36 7.20
CA PHE A 102 -1.64 -5.25 6.83
C PHE A 102 -2.99 -4.85 7.47
N ALA A 103 -4.09 -5.35 6.92
CA ALA A 103 -5.43 -4.98 7.39
C ALA A 103 -6.17 -6.10 8.13
N ARG A 104 -5.86 -7.37 7.86
CA ARG A 104 -6.69 -8.51 8.27
C ARG A 104 -6.11 -9.19 9.51
N ILE A 105 -6.77 -9.00 10.64
CA ILE A 105 -6.56 -9.76 11.87
C ILE A 105 -7.91 -10.23 12.42
N ASP A 106 -7.88 -11.11 13.42
CA ASP A 106 -9.10 -11.50 14.13
C ASP A 106 -9.85 -10.27 14.67
N TYR A 107 -11.17 -10.27 14.55
CA TYR A 107 -11.98 -9.10 14.92
C TYR A 107 -11.95 -8.81 16.42
N GLN A 108 -11.85 -9.82 17.29
CA GLN A 108 -11.74 -9.64 18.74
C GLN A 108 -10.40 -9.00 19.09
N GLU A 109 -9.33 -9.48 18.44
CA GLU A 109 -7.99 -8.89 18.58
C GLU A 109 -7.94 -7.45 18.07
N LYS A 110 -8.63 -7.15 16.96
CA LYS A 110 -8.72 -5.79 16.41
C LYS A 110 -9.39 -4.83 17.38
N GLU A 111 -10.55 -5.19 17.93
CA GLU A 111 -11.25 -4.33 18.89
C GLU A 111 -10.45 -4.12 20.18
N LYS A 112 -9.80 -5.17 20.68
CA LYS A 112 -8.88 -5.05 21.81
C LYS A 112 -7.72 -4.09 21.52
N ARG A 113 -7.06 -4.24 20.36
CA ARG A 113 -5.93 -3.38 19.96
C ARG A 113 -6.34 -1.93 19.75
N LYS A 114 -7.55 -1.66 19.25
CA LYS A 114 -8.08 -0.29 19.18
C LYS A 114 -8.21 0.32 20.57
N ALA A 115 -8.79 -0.42 21.53
CA ALA A 115 -8.94 0.04 22.90
C ALA A 115 -7.59 0.29 23.60
N ASP A 116 -6.60 -0.58 23.35
CA ASP A 116 -5.28 -0.52 23.98
C ASP A 116 -4.25 0.34 23.21
N LYS A 117 -4.63 0.93 22.07
CA LYS A 117 -3.71 1.61 21.12
C LYS A 117 -2.52 0.73 20.71
N GLY A 118 -2.81 -0.54 20.41
CA GLY A 118 -1.87 -1.61 20.08
C GLY A 118 -1.93 -2.10 18.63
N LEU A 119 -2.51 -1.31 17.72
CA LEU A 119 -2.49 -1.61 16.27
C LEU A 119 -1.08 -1.47 15.66
N GLU A 120 -0.20 -0.72 16.31
CA GLU A 120 1.19 -0.56 15.92
C GLU A 120 2.11 -1.21 16.96
N VAL A 121 2.95 -2.14 16.52
CA VAL A 121 3.80 -2.93 17.40
C VAL A 121 5.17 -3.17 16.79
N ILE A 122 6.15 -3.45 17.65
CA ILE A 122 7.40 -4.09 17.22
C ILE A 122 7.18 -5.60 17.26
N TRP A 123 7.04 -6.21 16.09
CA TRP A 123 6.77 -7.64 15.99
C TRP A 123 8.07 -8.44 15.94
N ARG A 124 8.24 -9.33 16.92
CA ARG A 124 9.34 -10.31 17.00
C ARG A 124 8.83 -11.67 16.53
N GLY A 125 8.91 -11.93 15.23
CA GLY A 125 8.41 -13.17 14.62
C GLY A 125 9.25 -14.42 14.93
N SER A 126 10.55 -14.26 15.20
CA SER A 126 11.44 -15.39 15.48
C SER A 126 11.76 -15.50 16.96
N ARG A 127 11.50 -16.68 17.55
CA ARG A 127 11.97 -17.00 18.91
C ARG A 127 13.49 -17.13 19.00
N THR A 128 14.14 -17.50 17.90
CA THR A 128 15.59 -17.70 17.82
C THR A 128 16.32 -16.36 17.73
N PHE A 129 15.85 -15.46 16.87
CA PHE A 129 16.51 -14.18 16.62
C PHE A 129 16.01 -13.07 17.54
N GLY A 130 14.79 -13.19 18.09
CA GLY A 130 14.26 -12.25 19.06
C GLY A 130 14.28 -10.81 18.56
N SER A 131 15.00 -9.92 19.26
CA SER A 131 15.10 -8.51 18.90
C SER A 131 16.03 -8.21 17.73
N SER A 132 16.90 -9.14 17.31
CA SER A 132 17.76 -8.92 16.14
C SER A 132 17.01 -9.04 14.82
N SER A 133 15.82 -9.65 14.83
CA SER A 133 14.92 -9.79 13.68
C SER A 133 13.51 -9.34 14.09
N GLN A 134 13.38 -8.05 14.37
CA GLN A 134 12.12 -7.39 14.74
C GLN A 134 11.72 -6.32 13.73
N ILE A 135 10.43 -6.21 13.43
CA ILE A 135 9.92 -5.28 12.41
C ILE A 135 8.82 -4.39 12.99
N PHE A 136 8.80 -3.11 12.61
CA PHE A 136 7.65 -2.27 12.88
C PHE A 136 6.45 -2.78 12.09
N THR A 137 5.36 -3.08 12.78
CA THR A 137 4.16 -3.65 12.18
C THR A 137 2.98 -2.74 12.44
N ASN A 138 2.28 -2.37 11.37
CA ASN A 138 1.06 -1.57 11.44
C ASN A 138 -0.14 -2.40 10.99
N VAL A 139 -1.17 -2.45 11.82
CA VAL A 139 -2.47 -3.02 11.49
C VAL A 139 -3.47 -1.91 11.17
N PHE A 140 -4.10 -1.95 10.01
CA PHE A 140 -5.09 -0.94 9.65
C PHE A 140 -6.32 -1.03 10.57
N PRO A 141 -6.84 0.12 11.04
CA PRO A 141 -7.90 0.18 12.04
C PRO A 141 -9.22 -0.37 11.52
N VAL A 142 -9.52 -0.20 10.23
CA VAL A 142 -10.79 -0.64 9.64
C VAL A 142 -10.52 -1.66 8.55
N ASN A 143 -10.25 -1.20 7.33
CA ASN A 143 -9.92 -2.00 6.17
C ASN A 143 -8.76 -1.32 5.44
N TYR A 144 -8.45 -1.73 4.22
CA TYR A 144 -7.50 -1.02 3.34
C TYR A 144 -8.23 -0.10 2.34
N SER A 145 -9.41 0.42 2.72
CA SER A 145 -10.22 1.36 1.93
C SER A 145 -10.02 2.78 2.48
N PRO A 146 -10.25 3.84 1.69
CA PRO A 146 -10.28 5.18 2.26
C PRO A 146 -11.37 5.33 3.34
N PRO A 147 -11.25 6.33 4.23
CA PRO A 147 -12.32 6.71 5.12
C PRO A 147 -13.61 7.03 4.33
N ASP A 148 -14.75 6.83 4.98
CA ASP A 148 -16.05 7.11 4.36
C ASP A 148 -16.11 8.55 3.84
N GLY A 149 -16.58 8.72 2.60
CA GLY A 149 -16.61 10.01 1.92
C GLY A 149 -15.29 10.47 1.30
N PHE A 150 -14.21 9.68 1.38
CA PHE A 150 -12.90 9.98 0.75
C PHE A 150 -12.55 9.01 -0.40
N GLY A 151 -13.57 8.39 -1.00
CA GLY A 151 -13.44 7.71 -2.28
C GLY A 151 -13.49 8.71 -3.43
N PHE A 152 -12.44 8.73 -4.27
CA PHE A 152 -12.34 9.63 -5.43
C PHE A 152 -12.20 8.88 -6.75
N GLU A 153 -12.79 7.68 -6.83
CA GLU A 153 -12.76 6.89 -8.07
C GLU A 153 -13.75 7.38 -9.09
N VAL A 154 -13.32 7.54 -10.33
CA VAL A 154 -14.11 8.06 -11.45
C VAL A 154 -15.46 7.34 -11.67
N LEU A 155 -15.56 6.06 -11.29
CA LEU A 155 -16.77 5.25 -11.45
C LEU A 155 -17.68 5.22 -10.22
N ASP A 156 -17.31 5.89 -9.13
CA ASP A 156 -18.16 5.99 -7.95
C ASP A 156 -19.23 7.07 -8.18
N GLU A 157 -20.49 6.64 -8.20
CA GLU A 157 -21.64 7.52 -8.43
C GLU A 157 -21.91 8.44 -7.23
N ASN A 158 -21.27 8.20 -6.08
CA ASN A 158 -21.46 8.96 -4.84
C ASN A 158 -20.24 9.83 -4.48
N ILE A 159 -19.36 10.15 -5.44
CA ILE A 159 -18.24 11.05 -5.16
C ILE A 159 -18.77 12.43 -4.77
N LEU A 160 -18.32 12.91 -3.62
CA LEU A 160 -18.44 14.31 -3.25
C LEU A 160 -17.10 15.03 -3.56
N PRO A 161 -16.98 15.70 -4.72
CA PRO A 161 -15.75 16.41 -5.07
C PRO A 161 -15.53 17.59 -4.14
N VAL A 162 -14.27 18.04 -4.03
CA VAL A 162 -13.97 19.33 -3.41
C VAL A 162 -14.30 20.42 -4.42
N GLN A 163 -15.33 21.21 -4.12
CA GLN A 163 -15.74 22.38 -4.88
C GLN A 163 -15.19 23.61 -4.14
N ASP A 164 -14.21 24.27 -4.76
CA ASP A 164 -13.50 25.41 -4.20
C ASP A 164 -13.72 26.73 -4.95
N ASP A 165 -14.53 26.71 -6.02
CA ASP A 165 -14.91 27.91 -6.77
C ASP A 165 -16.17 28.56 -6.18
N MET A 166 -15.97 29.66 -5.46
CA MET A 166 -17.02 30.46 -4.82
C MET A 166 -18.07 31.03 -5.79
N LEU A 167 -17.82 31.00 -7.11
CA LEU A 167 -18.75 31.48 -8.14
C LEU A 167 -19.71 30.39 -8.64
N MET A 168 -19.49 29.12 -8.30
CA MET A 168 -20.40 28.03 -8.62
C MET A 168 -21.26 27.64 -7.41
N PHE A 169 -22.33 26.89 -7.66
CA PHE A 169 -23.13 26.30 -6.60
C PHE A 169 -22.35 25.17 -5.89
N ASP A 170 -22.82 24.80 -4.70
CA ASP A 170 -22.32 23.66 -3.92
C ASP A 170 -20.85 23.79 -3.43
N TYR A 171 -20.42 25.02 -3.12
CA TYR A 171 -19.15 25.27 -2.43
C TYR A 171 -19.08 24.54 -1.09
N ASN A 172 -18.05 23.70 -0.91
CA ASN A 172 -17.98 22.76 0.21
C ASN A 172 -16.62 22.67 0.91
N VAL A 173 -15.66 23.56 0.62
CA VAL A 173 -14.29 23.46 1.18
C VAL A 173 -14.27 23.34 2.71
N GLU A 174 -15.04 24.16 3.42
CA GLU A 174 -15.08 24.12 4.89
C GLU A 174 -15.61 22.77 5.40
N GLU A 175 -16.67 22.25 4.80
CA GLU A 175 -17.22 20.93 5.10
C GLU A 175 -16.19 19.82 4.86
N ARG A 176 -15.56 19.79 3.68
CA ARG A 176 -14.59 18.74 3.30
C ARG A 176 -13.33 18.77 4.16
N VAL A 177 -12.87 19.96 4.57
CA VAL A 177 -11.76 20.09 5.52
C VAL A 177 -12.17 19.57 6.90
N ASN A 178 -13.37 19.91 7.38
CA ASN A 178 -13.87 19.43 8.67
C ASN A 178 -14.05 17.90 8.67
N ASP A 179 -14.58 17.31 7.59
CA ASP A 179 -14.68 15.86 7.40
C ASP A 179 -13.30 15.20 7.51
N PHE A 180 -12.28 15.78 6.85
CA PHE A 180 -10.94 15.23 6.83
C PHE A 180 -10.29 15.29 8.22
N VAL A 181 -10.45 16.41 8.91
CA VAL A 181 -9.96 16.59 10.29
C VAL A 181 -10.66 15.60 11.22
N ALA A 182 -11.97 15.39 11.09
CA ALA A 182 -12.71 14.43 11.88
C ALA A 182 -12.21 12.98 11.64
N ALA A 183 -12.00 12.59 10.39
CA ALA A 183 -11.43 11.28 10.04
C ALA A 183 -10.01 11.08 10.60
N ALA A 184 -9.15 12.11 10.51
CA ALA A 184 -7.81 12.07 11.05
C ALA A 184 -7.80 11.94 12.58
N ILE A 185 -8.67 12.68 13.29
CA ILE A 185 -8.83 12.58 14.75
C ILE A 185 -9.34 11.18 15.13
N ALA A 186 -10.30 10.63 14.39
CA ALA A 186 -10.80 9.28 14.62
C ALA A 186 -9.68 8.24 14.46
N GLN A 187 -8.84 8.34 13.42
CA GLN A 187 -7.70 7.44 13.22
C GLN A 187 -6.65 7.61 14.34
N PHE A 188 -6.33 8.84 14.75
CA PHE A 188 -5.38 9.11 15.84
C PHE A 188 -5.87 8.64 17.21
N SER A 189 -7.18 8.43 17.38
CA SER A 189 -7.71 7.86 18.62
C SER A 189 -7.27 6.41 18.83
N VAL A 190 -6.99 5.66 17.74
CA VAL A 190 -6.66 4.23 17.75
C VAL A 190 -5.22 3.91 17.32
N CYS A 191 -4.61 4.78 16.50
CA CYS A 191 -3.21 4.67 16.05
C CYS A 191 -2.37 5.85 16.58
N ARG A 192 -1.07 5.63 16.74
CA ARG A 192 -0.07 6.63 17.13
C ARG A 192 0.54 7.33 15.93
N ILE A 193 0.62 6.66 14.77
CA ILE A 193 1.08 7.24 13.50
C ILE A 193 -0.09 7.26 12.52
N LEU A 194 -0.24 8.38 11.81
CA LEU A 194 -1.20 8.51 10.73
C LEU A 194 -0.60 7.87 9.47
N VAL A 195 -1.17 6.74 9.05
CA VAL A 195 -0.89 6.14 7.75
C VAL A 195 -2.07 6.49 6.85
N PRO A 196 -1.90 7.35 5.84
CA PRO A 196 -3.00 7.74 4.99
C PRO A 196 -3.46 6.55 4.12
N GLU A 197 -4.73 6.19 4.24
CA GLU A 197 -5.38 5.14 3.44
C GLU A 197 -6.20 5.84 2.36
N TYR A 198 -5.70 5.92 1.13
CA TYR A 198 -6.40 6.56 -0.01
C TYR A 198 -6.65 5.61 -1.18
N GLY A 199 -6.48 4.30 -0.96
CA GLY A 199 -6.62 3.25 -1.98
C GLY A 199 -7.65 2.19 -1.58
N GLN A 200 -8.09 1.37 -2.52
CA GLN A 200 -8.86 0.11 -2.35
C GLN A 200 -8.51 -0.79 -3.56
N SER A 201 -8.99 -2.04 -3.58
CA SER A 201 -8.88 -2.96 -4.72
C SER A 201 -9.20 -2.27 -6.06
N TYR A 202 -8.19 -2.12 -6.92
CA TYR A 202 -8.29 -1.57 -8.28
C TYR A 202 -8.66 -0.09 -8.41
N LEU A 203 -8.43 0.72 -7.37
CA LEU A 203 -8.50 2.18 -7.49
C LEU A 203 -7.42 2.71 -8.45
N SER A 204 -7.75 3.76 -9.21
CA SER A 204 -7.14 4.26 -10.45
C SER A 204 -7.60 3.58 -11.76
N ARG A 205 -8.87 3.17 -11.87
CA ARG A 205 -9.44 2.68 -13.14
C ARG A 205 -10.13 3.80 -13.92
N GLU A 206 -9.33 4.58 -14.65
CA GLU A 206 -9.73 4.92 -16.01
C GLU A 206 -9.15 3.82 -16.90
N GLN A 207 -10.04 2.92 -17.34
CA GLN A 207 -9.86 1.85 -18.33
C GLN A 207 -8.42 1.34 -18.60
N GLY A 208 -8.21 0.05 -18.29
CA GLY A 208 -6.93 -0.64 -18.35
C GLY A 208 -6.02 -0.27 -19.53
N ILE A 209 -4.73 -0.10 -19.22
CA ILE A 209 -3.61 -0.04 -20.17
C ILE A 209 -3.58 1.22 -21.07
N ALA A 210 -4.69 1.92 -21.27
CA ALA A 210 -4.80 3.07 -22.17
C ALA A 210 -4.29 4.39 -21.56
N ASP A 211 -4.63 4.71 -20.31
CA ASP A 211 -4.54 6.10 -19.83
C ASP A 211 -3.34 6.50 -18.97
N PHE A 212 -2.37 5.60 -18.77
CA PHE A 212 -1.01 6.07 -18.43
C PHE A 212 -0.43 6.99 -19.53
N LYS A 213 -1.02 6.99 -20.73
CA LYS A 213 -0.69 7.92 -21.81
C LYS A 213 -1.15 9.36 -21.57
N LEU A 214 -2.27 9.59 -20.88
CA LEU A 214 -2.88 10.92 -20.78
C LEU A 214 -2.26 11.78 -19.67
N LYS A 215 -1.91 11.19 -18.51
CA LYS A 215 -1.25 11.91 -17.40
C LYS A 215 0.19 12.37 -17.70
N LEU A 216 0.86 11.79 -18.69
CA LEU A 216 2.20 12.22 -19.11
C LEU A 216 2.20 13.24 -20.24
N ALA A 217 1.09 13.39 -20.97
CA ALA A 217 0.96 14.38 -22.03
C ALA A 217 0.57 15.78 -21.50
N SER A 218 0.08 15.89 -20.26
CA SER A 218 -0.27 17.18 -19.64
C SER A 218 0.87 17.81 -18.82
N MET A 219 2.05 17.20 -18.79
CA MET A 219 3.25 17.72 -18.13
C MET A 219 4.33 18.23 -19.10
N THR A 220 3.94 18.56 -20.34
CA THR A 220 4.79 19.28 -21.33
C THR A 220 4.23 20.66 -21.61
#